data_AF-A0A7Y2CRT4-F1
#
_entry.id   AF-A0A7Y2CRT4-F1
#
_cell.length_a   1.000
_cell.length_b   1.000
_cell.length_c   1.000
_cell.angle_alpha   90.00
_cell.angle_beta   90.00
_cell.angle_gamma   90.00
#
_symmetry.space_group_name_H-M   'P 1'
#
loop_
_entity.id
_entity.type
_entity.pdbx_description
1 polymer ?
#
loop_
_entity_poly.entity_id
_entity_poly.type
_entity_poly.pdbx_seq_one_letter_code
_entity_poly.pdbx_strand_id
1 'polypeptide(L)'
;KTTRTLHQSDLAEGFGRAPLPYALARKYPGIAQEWGWQYVFPSRIRATVPERSTEIRFHMSTSTVQKHLARAVRSSRITKHATCHTLRHSFATHLLESGTDIRRIQTLLGHRNLKTTMIYTHIANRGIPVISPLDLDV
;
A
#
# COMPACT_ATOMS: atom_id res chain seq x y z
N LYS A 1 -2.84 20.41 8.29
CA LYS A 1 -1.39 20.39 8.62
C LYS A 1 -0.73 19.40 7.67
N THR A 2 0.35 19.79 6.99
CA THR A 2 1.13 18.86 6.16
C THR A 2 1.99 17.97 7.06
N THR A 3 2.35 16.78 6.59
CA THR A 3 3.19 15.82 7.35
C THR A 3 4.50 16.47 7.84
N ARG A 4 5.11 17.36 7.04
CA ARG A 4 6.32 18.09 7.42
C ARG A 4 6.11 19.05 8.59
N THR A 5 5.01 19.80 8.60
CA THR A 5 4.68 20.70 9.71
C THR A 5 4.38 19.95 11.01
N LEU A 6 3.76 18.76 10.89
CA LEU A 6 3.48 17.91 12.04
C LEU A 6 4.78 17.39 12.66
N HIS A 7 5.71 16.93 11.82
CA HIS A 7 7.03 16.47 12.24
C HIS A 7 7.83 17.57 12.94
N GLN A 8 7.84 18.80 12.39
CA GLN A 8 8.53 19.94 13.01
C GLN A 8 7.95 20.28 14.39
N SER A 9 6.62 20.20 14.56
CA SER A 9 5.98 20.37 15.88
C SER A 9 6.43 19.28 16.86
N ASP A 10 6.42 18.02 16.41
CA ASP A 10 6.84 16.90 17.25
C ASP A 10 8.31 17.05 17.68
N LEU A 11 9.21 17.48 16.79
CA LEU A 11 10.61 17.75 17.13
C LEU A 11 10.75 18.89 18.15
N ALA A 12 10.00 19.99 17.98
CA ALA A 12 10.03 21.13 18.90
C ALA A 12 9.53 20.75 20.31
N GLU A 13 8.63 19.77 20.39
CA GLU A 13 8.13 19.20 21.64
C GLU A 13 9.06 18.12 22.25
N GLY A 14 10.23 17.86 21.64
CA GLY A 14 11.20 16.86 22.10
C GLY A 14 10.93 15.43 21.63
N PHE A 15 9.96 15.23 20.73
CA PHE A 15 9.60 13.96 20.12
C PHE A 15 10.20 13.82 18.70
N GLY A 16 9.37 13.44 17.71
CA GLY A 16 9.75 13.38 16.30
C GLY A 16 10.53 12.13 15.89
N ARG A 17 10.61 11.10 16.74
CA ARG A 17 11.23 9.82 16.37
C ARG A 17 10.23 8.93 15.62
N ALA A 18 10.63 8.42 14.47
CA ALA A 18 9.90 7.39 13.74
C ALA A 18 10.13 6.00 14.35
N PRO A 19 9.14 5.09 14.30
CA PRO A 19 9.36 3.68 14.60
C PRO A 19 10.24 3.05 13.53
N LEU A 20 11.45 2.64 13.91
CA LEU A 20 12.38 1.94 13.03
C LEU A 20 12.51 0.47 13.43
N PRO A 21 12.69 -0.45 12.46
CA PRO A 21 13.13 -1.81 12.75
C PRO A 21 14.40 -1.81 13.60
N TYR A 22 14.50 -2.75 14.55
CA TYR A 22 15.61 -2.81 15.50
C TYR A 22 16.99 -2.77 14.83
N ALA A 23 17.20 -3.54 13.76
CA ALA A 23 18.46 -3.59 13.03
C ALA A 23 18.84 -2.23 12.42
N LEU A 24 17.87 -1.49 11.87
CA LEU A 24 18.10 -0.16 11.30
C LEU A 24 18.39 0.88 12.38
N ALA A 25 17.60 0.87 13.47
CA ALA A 25 17.80 1.79 14.59
C ALA A 25 19.18 1.63 15.25
N ARG A 26 19.67 0.38 15.32
CA ARG A 26 21.01 0.07 15.85
C ARG A 26 22.12 0.50 14.90
N LYS A 27 21.96 0.27 13.60
CA LYS A 27 23.00 0.57 12.59
C LYS A 27 23.19 2.08 12.40
N TYR A 28 22.11 2.85 12.47
CA TYR A 28 22.13 4.29 12.24
C TYR A 28 21.45 5.03 13.42
N PRO A 29 22.19 5.37 14.47
CA PRO A 29 21.62 6.14 15.58
C PRO A 29 21.32 7.57 15.11
N GLY A 30 20.06 8.00 15.23
CA GLY A 30 19.63 9.38 14.93
C GLY A 30 18.72 9.53 13.70
N ILE A 31 18.77 8.61 12.73
CA ILE A 31 17.98 8.71 11.47
C ILE A 31 16.46 8.72 11.71
N ALA A 32 16.01 8.24 12.88
CA ALA A 32 14.61 8.24 13.26
C ALA A 32 13.98 9.65 13.33
N GLN A 33 14.80 10.70 13.53
CA GLN A 33 14.33 12.10 13.56
C GLN A 33 14.38 12.78 12.19
N GLU A 34 15.01 12.15 11.21
CA GLU A 34 15.10 12.71 9.88
C GLU A 34 13.73 12.66 9.19
N TRP A 35 13.49 13.69 8.37
CA TRP A 35 12.26 13.83 7.60
C TRP A 35 11.99 12.62 6.70
N GLY A 36 13.03 12.07 6.06
CA GLY A 36 12.89 10.95 5.13
C GLY A 36 12.39 9.65 5.75
N TRP A 37 12.45 9.53 7.08
CA TRP A 37 12.03 8.34 7.83
C TRP A 37 10.63 8.47 8.44
N GLN A 38 9.98 9.62 8.28
CA GLN A 38 8.62 9.81 8.77
C GLN A 38 7.59 9.19 7.83
N TYR A 39 6.48 8.70 8.38
CA TYR A 39 5.39 8.18 7.57
C TYR A 39 4.77 9.27 6.71
N VAL A 40 4.53 8.97 5.43
CA VAL A 40 3.82 9.85 4.49
C VAL A 40 2.43 10.22 5.01
N PHE A 41 1.72 9.23 5.57
CA PHE A 41 0.40 9.38 6.19
C PHE A 41 0.49 9.14 7.70
N PRO A 42 0.92 10.14 8.47
CA PRO A 42 1.09 9.98 9.91
C PRO A 42 -0.28 9.93 10.62
N SER A 43 -0.31 9.24 11.76
CA SER A 43 -1.45 9.27 12.68
C SER A 43 -1.67 10.68 13.22
N ARG A 44 -2.92 11.03 13.52
CA ARG A 44 -3.26 12.30 14.17
C ARG A 44 -2.76 12.37 15.61
N ILE A 45 -2.67 11.22 16.28
CA ILE A 45 -2.21 11.09 17.66
C ILE A 45 -0.82 10.44 17.70
N ARG A 46 -0.03 10.81 18.72
CA ARG A 46 1.17 10.06 19.10
C ARG A 46 0.77 8.86 19.95
N ALA A 47 1.61 7.84 19.95
CA ALA A 47 1.45 6.67 20.80
C ALA A 47 2.69 6.51 21.67
N THR A 48 2.47 6.21 22.94
CA THR A 48 3.53 5.88 23.89
C THR A 48 4.02 4.47 23.61
N VAL A 49 5.33 4.30 23.44
CA VAL A 49 5.95 2.98 23.32
C VAL A 49 6.50 2.59 24.69
N PRO A 50 5.97 1.51 25.32
CA PRO A 50 6.37 1.12 26.67
C PRO A 50 7.88 0.85 26.80
N GLU A 51 8.49 0.30 25.74
CA GLU A 51 9.89 -0.13 25.72
C GLU A 51 10.91 1.01 25.78
N ARG A 52 10.50 2.26 25.49
CA ARG A 52 11.42 3.39 25.36
C ARG A 52 10.98 4.65 26.10
N SER A 53 9.89 4.60 26.86
CA SER A 53 9.28 5.77 27.54
C SER A 53 9.21 7.02 26.64
N THR A 54 9.02 6.81 25.34
CA THR A 54 9.08 7.85 24.31
C THR A 54 7.78 7.80 23.51
N GLU A 55 7.21 8.96 23.23
CA GLU A 55 6.08 9.07 22.30
C GLU A 55 6.59 9.11 20.86
N ILE A 56 5.96 8.30 20.00
CA ILE A 56 6.24 8.29 18.57
C ILE A 56 4.96 8.39 17.76
N ARG A 57 5.10 8.83 16.51
CA ARG A 57 3.98 8.93 15.58
C ARG A 57 4.02 7.78 14.59
N PHE A 58 3.04 6.89 14.70
CA PHE A 58 2.84 5.82 13.73
C PHE A 58 2.13 6.32 12.47
N HIS A 59 2.01 5.44 11.47
CA HIS A 59 1.13 5.68 10.34
C HIS A 59 -0.34 5.75 10.80
N MET A 60 -1.19 6.34 9.96
CA MET A 60 -2.64 6.35 10.14
C MET A 60 -3.17 4.91 10.31
N SER A 61 -4.16 4.74 11.17
CA SER A 61 -4.81 3.44 11.35
C SER A 61 -5.42 2.92 10.04
N THR A 62 -5.26 1.63 9.77
CA THR A 62 -5.88 0.94 8.64
C THR A 62 -7.41 1.08 8.66
N SER A 63 -8.01 1.03 9.86
CA SER A 63 -9.45 1.20 10.06
C SER A 63 -9.97 2.57 9.59
N THR A 64 -9.15 3.62 9.71
CA THR A 64 -9.50 4.97 9.24
C THR A 64 -9.69 4.96 7.73
N VAL A 65 -8.72 4.42 6.99
CA VAL A 65 -8.79 4.30 5.51
C VAL A 65 -10.00 3.46 5.09
N GLN A 66 -10.21 2.31 5.74
CA GLN A 66 -11.36 1.43 5.45
C GLN A 66 -12.70 2.13 5.67
N LYS A 67 -12.87 2.88 6.77
CA LYS A 67 -14.09 3.64 7.05
C LYS A 67 -14.33 4.75 6.03
N HIS A 68 -13.28 5.47 5.63
CA HIS A 68 -13.38 6.49 4.60
C HIS A 68 -13.78 5.89 3.25
N LEU A 69 -13.18 4.76 2.87
CA LEU A 69 -13.55 4.06 1.64
C LEU A 69 -15.01 3.57 1.69
N ALA A 70 -15.44 2.97 2.79
CA ALA A 70 -16.82 2.52 2.95
C ALA A 70 -17.82 3.67 2.81
N ARG A 71 -17.49 4.86 3.33
CA ARG A 71 -18.31 6.06 3.12
C ARG A 71 -18.35 6.47 1.65
N ALA A 72 -17.19 6.50 0.98
CA ALA A 72 -17.11 6.87 -0.44
C ALA A 72 -17.93 5.92 -1.33
N VAL A 73 -17.85 4.60 -1.10
CA VAL A 73 -18.61 3.58 -1.83
C VAL A 73 -20.13 3.78 -1.68
N ARG A 74 -20.60 4.08 -0.46
CA ARG A 74 -22.03 4.37 -0.22
C ARG A 74 -22.46 5.63 -0.96
N SER A 75 -21.63 6.68 -0.95
CA SER A 75 -21.91 7.93 -1.65
C SER A 75 -21.88 7.79 -3.18
N SER A 76 -21.10 6.86 -3.73
CA SER A 76 -21.00 6.64 -5.18
C SER A 76 -22.12 5.76 -5.74
N ARG A 77 -23.11 5.36 -4.93
CA ARG A 77 -24.23 4.48 -5.32
C ARG A 77 -23.79 3.12 -5.90
N ILE A 78 -22.59 2.67 -5.55
CA ILE A 78 -22.13 1.32 -5.89
C ILE A 78 -22.84 0.35 -4.94
N THR A 79 -23.67 -0.52 -5.52
CA THR A 79 -24.46 -1.51 -4.74
C THR A 79 -23.61 -2.70 -4.30
N LYS A 80 -22.56 -3.03 -5.05
CA LYS A 80 -21.65 -4.13 -4.73
C LYS A 80 -20.76 -3.76 -3.53
N HIS A 81 -20.41 -4.77 -2.73
CA HIS A 81 -19.44 -4.59 -1.66
C HIS A 81 -18.05 -4.26 -2.23
N ALA A 82 -17.45 -3.17 -1.76
CA ALA A 82 -16.12 -2.73 -2.18
C ALA A 82 -15.25 -2.34 -0.97
N THR A 83 -14.01 -2.85 -0.97
CA THR A 83 -13.00 -2.61 0.07
C THR A 83 -11.67 -2.19 -0.57
N CYS A 84 -10.66 -1.90 0.26
CA CYS A 84 -9.31 -1.61 -0.24
C CYS A 84 -8.74 -2.80 -1.05
N HIS A 85 -9.10 -4.03 -0.69
CA HIS A 85 -8.72 -5.21 -1.47
C HIS A 85 -9.42 -5.23 -2.82
N THR A 86 -10.70 -4.83 -2.90
CA THR A 86 -11.41 -4.67 -4.18
C THR A 86 -10.70 -3.70 -5.10
N LEU A 87 -10.23 -2.55 -4.60
CA LEU A 87 -9.46 -1.60 -5.40
C LEU A 87 -8.15 -2.21 -5.93
N ARG A 88 -7.44 -2.98 -5.09
CA ARG A 88 -6.24 -3.72 -5.51
C ARG A 88 -6.56 -4.76 -6.58
N HIS A 89 -7.69 -5.44 -6.45
CA HIS A 89 -8.13 -6.40 -7.44
C HIS A 89 -8.47 -5.73 -8.78
N SER A 90 -9.25 -4.64 -8.76
CA SER A 90 -9.58 -3.85 -9.95
C SER A 90 -8.33 -3.32 -10.65
N PHE A 91 -7.33 -2.85 -9.89
CA PHE A 91 -6.06 -2.42 -10.45
C PHE A 91 -5.36 -3.55 -11.23
N ALA A 92 -5.27 -4.75 -10.64
CA ALA A 92 -4.64 -5.89 -11.30
C ALA A 92 -5.42 -6.36 -12.53
N THR A 93 -6.75 -6.39 -12.46
CA THR A 93 -7.61 -6.74 -13.60
C THR A 93 -7.45 -5.74 -14.74
N HIS A 94 -7.50 -4.43 -14.48
CA HIS A 94 -7.32 -3.41 -15.52
C HIS A 94 -5.93 -3.49 -16.18
N LEU A 95 -4.88 -3.78 -15.41
CA LEU A 95 -3.55 -4.02 -15.98
C LEU A 95 -3.55 -5.22 -16.92
N LEU A 96 -4.17 -6.33 -16.52
CA LEU A 96 -4.26 -7.51 -17.35
C LEU A 96 -5.09 -7.27 -18.62
N GLU A 97 -6.22 -6.58 -18.50
CA GLU A 97 -7.08 -6.19 -19.63
C GLU A 97 -6.37 -5.27 -20.62
N SER A 98 -5.45 -4.42 -20.15
CA SER A 98 -4.57 -3.58 -20.99
C SER A 98 -3.45 -4.34 -21.70
N GLY A 99 -3.36 -5.67 -21.50
CA GLY A 99 -2.32 -6.52 -22.09
C GLY A 99 -1.01 -6.54 -21.29
N THR A 100 -1.01 -6.07 -20.04
CA THR A 100 0.18 -6.15 -19.19
C THR A 100 0.45 -7.62 -18.84
N ASP A 101 1.69 -8.06 -19.08
CA ASP A 101 2.13 -9.41 -18.75
C ASP A 101 1.91 -9.75 -17.26
N ILE A 102 1.40 -10.95 -17.01
CA ILE A 102 1.01 -11.38 -15.66
C ILE A 102 2.20 -11.46 -14.69
N ARG A 103 3.42 -11.74 -15.15
CA ARG A 103 4.63 -11.71 -14.30
C ARG A 103 4.98 -10.29 -13.90
N ARG A 104 4.77 -9.31 -14.79
CA ARG A 104 4.91 -7.89 -14.43
C ARG A 104 3.90 -7.48 -13.36
N ILE A 105 2.64 -7.90 -13.50
CA ILE A 105 1.60 -7.66 -12.49
C ILE A 105 1.97 -8.34 -11.17
N GLN A 106 2.47 -9.58 -11.20
CA GLN A 106 2.92 -10.31 -10.02
C GLN A 106 4.00 -9.52 -9.25
N THR A 107 5.03 -9.05 -9.95
CA THR A 107 6.11 -8.25 -9.36
C THR A 107 5.59 -6.95 -8.78
N LEU A 108 4.73 -6.23 -9.51
CA LEU A 108 4.15 -4.97 -9.06
C LEU A 108 3.31 -5.11 -7.80
N LEU A 109 2.58 -6.23 -7.68
CA LEU A 109 1.80 -6.55 -6.50
C LEU A 109 2.64 -7.14 -5.35
N GLY A 110 3.91 -7.50 -5.60
CA GLY A 110 4.78 -8.14 -4.60
C GLY A 110 4.32 -9.57 -4.24
N HIS A 111 3.67 -10.28 -5.17
CA HIS A 111 3.20 -11.63 -4.92
C HIS A 111 4.34 -12.64 -5.06
N ARG A 112 4.66 -13.37 -3.97
CA ARG A 112 5.69 -14.42 -3.99
C ARG A 112 5.31 -15.63 -4.86
N ASN A 113 4.01 -15.90 -5.01
CA ASN A 113 3.50 -17.03 -5.78
C ASN A 113 2.58 -16.53 -6.90
N LEU A 114 2.78 -17.02 -8.12
CA LEU A 114 1.92 -16.66 -9.26
C LEU A 114 0.46 -17.07 -9.04
N LYS A 115 0.20 -18.14 -8.27
CA LYS A 115 -1.17 -18.60 -7.97
C LYS A 115 -2.06 -17.48 -7.41
N THR A 116 -1.52 -16.55 -6.62
CA THR A 116 -2.32 -15.44 -6.07
C THR A 116 -2.61 -14.34 -7.09
N THR A 117 -1.85 -14.26 -8.18
CA THR A 117 -2.10 -13.36 -9.32
C THR A 117 -3.01 -14.00 -10.37
N MET A 118 -2.98 -15.33 -10.52
CA MET A 118 -3.84 -16.06 -11.45
C MET A 118 -5.34 -15.90 -11.13
N ILE A 119 -5.71 -15.51 -9.92
CA ILE A 119 -7.11 -15.20 -9.58
C ILE A 119 -7.68 -14.10 -10.51
N TYR A 120 -6.83 -13.21 -11.04
CA TYR A 120 -7.25 -12.14 -11.96
C TYR A 120 -7.51 -12.60 -13.39
N THR A 121 -6.89 -13.69 -13.84
CA THR A 121 -7.01 -14.14 -15.22
C THR A 121 -8.37 -14.74 -15.52
N HIS A 122 -9.04 -15.30 -14.53
CA HIS A 122 -10.41 -15.81 -14.68
C HIS A 122 -11.42 -14.70 -15.03
N ILE A 123 -11.14 -13.46 -14.62
CA ILE A 123 -12.03 -12.31 -14.82
C ILE A 123 -11.72 -11.60 -16.14
N ALA A 124 -10.44 -11.39 -16.43
CA ALA A 124 -9.97 -10.69 -17.63
C ALA A 124 -10.01 -11.56 -18.89
N ASN A 125 -11.00 -12.44 -19.02
CA ASN A 125 -11.12 -13.53 -20.00
C ASN A 125 -11.28 -13.01 -21.46
N ARG A 126 -10.33 -12.21 -21.92
CA ARG A 126 -9.97 -12.03 -23.31
C ARG A 126 -9.08 -13.23 -23.62
N GLY A 127 -9.64 -14.22 -24.31
CA GLY A 127 -8.83 -15.24 -24.96
C GLY A 127 -7.81 -14.50 -25.82
N ILE A 128 -6.57 -14.42 -25.36
CA ILE A 128 -5.48 -13.97 -26.21
C ILE A 128 -5.46 -15.01 -27.33
N PRO A 129 -5.71 -14.64 -28.60
CA PRO A 129 -5.63 -15.60 -29.69
C PRO A 129 -4.20 -16.14 -29.69
N VAL A 130 -4.06 -17.40 -29.24
CA VAL A 130 -2.79 -18.12 -29.33
C VAL A 130 -2.76 -18.66 -30.74
N ILE A 131 -2.03 -17.97 -31.61
CA ILE A 131 -1.72 -18.49 -32.95
C ILE A 131 -0.51 -19.40 -32.76
N SER A 132 -0.66 -20.68 -33.07
CA SER A 132 0.49 -21.57 -33.08
C SER A 132 1.47 -21.08 -34.15
N PRO A 133 2.79 -21.11 -33.90
CA PRO A 133 3.77 -20.91 -34.97
C PRO A 133 3.59 -21.89 -36.14
N LEU A 134 2.91 -23.02 -35.92
CA LEU A 134 2.55 -24.01 -36.95
C LEU A 134 1.24 -23.71 -37.69
N ASP A 135 0.43 -22.76 -37.20
CA ASP A 135 -0.79 -22.29 -37.87
C ASP A 135 -0.51 -21.05 -38.76
N LEU A 136 0.74 -20.58 -38.77
CA LEU A 136 1.22 -19.58 -39.71
C LEU A 136 1.59 -20.32 -41.00
N ASP A 137 0.62 -20.52 -41.89
CA ASP A 137 0.87 -21.01 -43.24
C ASP A 137 1.89 -20.07 -43.92
N VAL A 138 3.10 -20.59 -44.15
CA VAL A 138 4.18 -19.95 -44.94
C VAL A 138 3.93 -20.21 -46.42
#